data_AF-A0A972NVE2-F1
#
_entry.id   AF-A0A972NVE2-F1
#
_cell.length_a   1.000
_cell.length_b   1.000
_cell.length_c   1.000
_cell.angle_alpha   90.00
_cell.angle_beta   90.00
_cell.angle_gamma   90.00
#
_symmetry.space_group_name_H-M   'P 1'
#
loop_
_entity.id
_entity.type
_entity.pdbx_description
1 polymer ?
#
loop_
_entity_poly.entity_id
_entity_poly.type
_entity_poly.pdbx_seq_one_letter_code
_entity_poly.pdbx_strand_id
1 'polypeptide(L)'
;MKTQVRADVDLGKKRERAKRDSSDSESVKCVEGLNHLPALKARCPDTRMVGVGDRESDVYEVFAAERPAGMDWLIRAACDRCIAHPERYPWDTVTASAPLGEIELELPAHRKMARRTARLTLRCTQVIASA
;
A
#
# COMPACT_ATOMS: atom_id res chain seq x y z
N MET A 1 18.35 -2.95 11.09
CA MET A 1 17.13 -2.16 10.82
C MET A 1 17.59 -0.73 10.55
N LYS A 2 17.45 -0.22 9.31
CA LYS A 2 17.79 1.19 9.01
C LYS A 2 16.68 2.05 9.59
N THR A 3 16.98 2.99 10.47
CA THR A 3 16.02 3.95 11.03
C THR A 3 16.53 5.34 10.72
N GLN A 4 15.76 6.14 9.98
CA GLN A 4 16.17 7.50 9.65
C GLN A 4 15.59 8.45 10.69
N VAL A 5 16.44 8.92 11.60
CA VAL A 5 16.06 9.90 12.63
C VAL A 5 16.32 11.30 12.08
N ARG A 6 15.34 12.21 12.23
CA ARG A 6 15.49 13.59 11.79
C ARG A 6 16.37 14.37 12.77
N ALA A 7 17.38 15.07 12.26
CA ALA A 7 18.09 16.08 13.03
C ALA A 7 17.27 17.38 13.10
N ASP A 8 17.36 18.11 14.21
CA ASP A 8 16.59 19.35 14.44
C ASP A 8 16.85 20.44 13.37
N VAL A 9 18.05 20.43 12.78
CA VAL A 9 18.48 21.34 11.71
C VAL A 9 17.72 21.16 10.38
N ASP A 10 16.92 20.09 10.27
CA ASP A 10 16.16 19.76 9.07
C ASP A 10 14.64 20.05 9.21
N LEU A 11 14.23 20.65 10.32
CA LEU A 11 12.87 21.15 10.52
C LEU A 11 12.61 22.37 9.62
N GLY A 12 11.41 22.49 9.05
CA GLY A 12 11.01 23.62 8.18
C GLY A 12 11.30 23.47 6.67
N LYS A 13 12.14 22.52 6.25
CA LYS A 13 12.52 22.30 4.83
C LYS A 13 11.50 21.50 3.99
N LYS A 14 10.19 21.64 4.26
CA LYS A 14 9.13 20.80 3.64
C LYS A 14 9.13 20.89 2.10
N ARG A 15 9.30 22.09 1.54
CA ARG A 15 9.29 22.34 0.09
C ARG A 15 10.54 21.82 -0.62
N GLU A 16 11.68 21.76 0.08
CA GLU A 16 12.94 21.23 -0.46
C GLU A 16 12.94 19.69 -0.43
N ARG A 17 12.24 19.08 0.52
CA ARG A 17 12.06 17.61 0.58
C ARG A 17 11.26 17.05 -0.59
N ALA A 18 10.28 17.79 -1.11
CA ALA A 18 9.55 17.40 -2.31
C ALA A 18 10.45 17.32 -3.56
N LYS A 19 11.68 17.88 -3.47
CA LYS A 19 12.69 17.86 -4.52
C LYS A 19 13.86 16.91 -4.21
N ARG A 20 13.87 16.21 -3.08
CA ARG A 20 14.93 15.25 -2.76
C ARG A 20 14.76 14.00 -3.61
N ASP A 21 15.88 13.47 -4.09
CA ASP A 21 15.90 12.16 -4.73
C ASP A 21 15.38 11.10 -3.76
N SER A 22 14.54 10.20 -4.27
CA SER A 22 13.86 9.16 -3.51
C SER A 22 14.81 8.22 -2.76
N SER A 23 16.12 8.22 -3.07
CA SER A 23 17.11 7.35 -2.41
C SER A 23 17.32 7.63 -0.91
N ASP A 24 16.91 8.81 -0.43
CA ASP A 24 17.15 9.26 0.95
C ASP A 24 15.87 9.32 1.81
N SER A 25 14.80 8.64 1.38
CA SER A 25 13.53 8.53 2.12
C SER A 25 13.27 7.13 2.64
N GLU A 26 12.56 7.02 3.76
CA GLU A 26 12.19 5.72 4.33
C GLU A 26 11.33 4.84 3.39
N SER A 27 10.72 5.43 2.36
CA SER A 27 10.02 4.71 1.28
C SER A 27 10.92 3.75 0.50
N VAL A 28 12.24 3.97 0.46
CA VAL A 28 13.22 3.05 -0.14
C VAL A 28 13.19 1.69 0.54
N LYS A 29 12.93 1.63 1.86
CA LYS A 29 12.87 0.35 2.58
C LYS A 29 11.75 -0.55 2.05
N CYS A 30 10.64 0.03 1.64
CA CYS A 30 9.52 -0.71 1.07
C CYS A 30 9.95 -1.37 -0.26
N VAL A 31 10.66 -0.63 -1.12
CA VAL A 31 11.19 -1.14 -2.39
C VAL A 31 12.35 -2.13 -2.20
N GLU A 32 13.26 -1.87 -1.25
CA GLU A 32 14.35 -2.79 -0.87
C GLU A 32 13.80 -4.15 -0.43
N GLY A 33 12.69 -4.17 0.32
CA GLY A 33 11.98 -5.40 0.68
C GLY A 33 11.56 -6.23 -0.52
N LEU A 34 11.11 -5.58 -1.61
CA LEU A 34 10.72 -6.26 -2.84
C LEU A 34 11.93 -6.84 -3.58
N ASN A 35 13.08 -6.15 -3.53
CA ASN A 35 14.31 -6.59 -4.20
C ASN A 35 14.84 -7.94 -3.68
N HIS A 36 14.46 -8.35 -2.48
CA HIS A 36 14.82 -9.67 -1.93
C HIS A 36 13.93 -10.81 -2.43
N LEU A 37 12.74 -10.50 -2.97
CA LEU A 37 11.76 -11.51 -3.35
C LEU A 37 12.16 -12.32 -4.59
N PRO A 38 12.84 -11.80 -5.62
CA PRO A 38 13.29 -12.60 -6.77
C PRO A 38 14.14 -13.81 -6.36
N ALA A 39 15.06 -13.63 -5.41
CA ALA A 39 15.88 -14.73 -4.89
C ALA A 39 15.03 -15.78 -4.16
N LEU A 40 13.98 -15.36 -3.44
CA LEU A 40 13.05 -16.27 -2.80
C LEU A 40 12.21 -17.04 -3.84
N LYS A 41 11.72 -16.36 -4.88
CA LYS A 41 10.94 -16.97 -5.96
C LYS A 41 11.73 -17.97 -6.78
N ALA A 42 13.02 -17.71 -7.03
CA ALA A 42 13.91 -18.66 -7.67
C ALA A 42 14.01 -19.98 -6.89
N ARG A 43 13.85 -19.95 -5.55
CA ARG A 43 13.86 -21.15 -4.69
C ARG A 43 12.50 -21.85 -4.62
N CYS A 44 11.42 -21.15 -4.96
CA CYS A 44 10.05 -21.66 -4.93
C CYS A 44 9.30 -21.30 -6.24
N PRO A 45 9.74 -21.83 -7.40
CA PRO A 45 9.26 -21.37 -8.72
C PRO A 45 7.76 -21.56 -8.92
N ASP A 46 7.18 -22.61 -8.35
CA ASP A 46 5.76 -22.93 -8.51
C ASP A 46 4.86 -22.26 -7.46
N THR A 47 5.44 -21.52 -6.50
CA THR A 47 4.68 -20.90 -5.41
C THR A 47 4.33 -19.45 -5.75
N ARG A 48 3.05 -19.09 -5.63
CA ARG A 48 2.62 -17.68 -5.68
C ARG A 48 3.06 -16.95 -4.42
N MET A 49 3.70 -15.80 -4.59
CA MET A 49 4.14 -14.96 -3.47
C MET A 49 3.33 -13.67 -3.45
N VAL A 50 2.82 -13.30 -2.27
CA VAL A 50 2.10 -12.04 -2.08
C VAL A 50 2.82 -11.23 -1.01
N GLY A 51 3.43 -10.10 -1.41
CA GLY A 51 4.00 -9.14 -0.48
C GLY A 51 2.89 -8.31 0.15
N VAL A 52 2.79 -8.35 1.48
CA VAL A 52 1.76 -7.63 2.22
C VAL A 52 2.37 -6.39 2.89
N GLY A 53 1.83 -5.22 2.59
CA GLY A 53 2.27 -3.93 3.10
C GLY A 53 1.14 -3.17 3.79
N ASP A 54 1.46 -2.46 4.87
CA ASP A 54 0.50 -1.57 5.52
C ASP A 54 0.44 -0.19 4.82
N ARG A 55 -0.13 0.81 5.50
CA ARG A 55 -0.29 2.16 4.96
C ARG A 55 1.02 2.87 4.63
N GLU A 56 2.14 2.45 5.22
CA GLU A 56 3.46 3.04 4.96
C GLU A 56 4.04 2.55 3.63
N SER A 57 3.57 1.41 3.15
CA SER A 57 3.95 0.83 1.85
C SER A 57 3.17 1.41 0.67
N ASP A 58 2.20 2.30 0.91
CA ASP A 58 1.39 2.94 -0.15
C ASP A 58 2.15 4.08 -0.86
N VAL A 59 3.33 3.76 -1.39
CA VAL A 59 4.22 4.66 -2.12
C VAL A 59 4.26 4.26 -3.60
N TYR A 60 4.38 5.24 -4.50
CA TYR A 60 4.25 5.00 -5.94
C TYR A 60 5.33 4.04 -6.46
N GLU A 61 6.55 4.13 -5.92
CA GLU A 61 7.70 3.33 -6.29
C GLU A 61 7.45 1.82 -6.09
N VAL A 62 6.63 1.43 -5.11
CA VAL A 62 6.26 0.02 -4.90
C VAL A 62 5.35 -0.48 -6.02
N PHE A 63 4.42 0.35 -6.50
CA PHE A 63 3.53 -0.02 -7.60
C PHE A 63 4.23 0.03 -8.97
N ALA A 64 5.22 0.92 -9.11
CA ALA A 64 6.04 1.06 -10.31
C ALA A 64 7.19 0.04 -10.40
N ALA A 65 7.56 -0.58 -9.27
CA ALA A 65 8.58 -1.64 -9.25
C ALA A 65 8.19 -2.81 -10.15
N GLU A 66 9.18 -3.41 -10.80
CA GLU A 66 8.99 -4.60 -11.63
C GLU A 66 8.36 -5.73 -10.81
N ARG A 67 7.35 -6.37 -11.39
CA ARG A 67 6.63 -7.50 -10.78
C ARG A 67 6.93 -8.78 -11.55
N PRO A 68 7.82 -9.65 -11.03
CA PRO A 68 8.05 -10.97 -11.61
C PRO A 68 6.77 -11.80 -11.66
N ALA A 69 6.69 -12.73 -12.61
CA ALA A 69 5.57 -13.64 -12.72
C ALA A 69 5.38 -14.46 -11.43
N GLY A 70 4.14 -14.54 -10.95
CA GLY A 70 3.80 -15.23 -9.70
C GLY A 70 4.14 -14.44 -8.42
N MET A 71 4.43 -13.15 -8.54
CA MET A 71 4.50 -12.21 -7.42
C MET A 71 3.41 -11.14 -7.51
N ASP A 72 2.76 -10.87 -6.38
CA ASP A 72 1.73 -9.85 -6.26
C ASP A 72 1.92 -9.01 -4.99
N TRP A 73 1.27 -7.85 -4.96
CA TRP A 73 1.25 -6.94 -3.82
C TRP A 73 -0.15 -6.83 -3.23
N LEU A 74 -0.26 -6.86 -1.90
CA LEU A 74 -1.45 -6.48 -1.16
C LEU A 74 -1.09 -5.35 -0.21
N ILE A 75 -1.43 -4.13 -0.60
CA ILE A 75 -1.03 -2.92 0.14
C ILE A 75 -2.28 -2.21 0.63
N ARG A 76 -2.27 -1.81 1.90
CA ARG A 76 -3.32 -0.98 2.46
C ARG A 76 -3.20 0.44 1.90
N ALA A 77 -4.13 0.84 1.03
CA ALA A 77 -4.20 2.19 0.51
C ALA A 77 -4.33 3.25 1.63
N ALA A 78 -3.60 4.35 1.45
CA ALA A 78 -3.51 5.49 2.36
C ALA A 78 -3.52 6.84 1.62
N CYS A 79 -3.25 6.85 0.32
CA CYS A 79 -3.22 8.01 -0.55
C CYS A 79 -4.28 7.91 -1.66
N ASP A 80 -5.12 8.94 -1.78
CA ASP A 80 -6.10 9.10 -2.85
C ASP A 80 -5.43 9.69 -4.09
N ARG A 81 -4.63 8.84 -4.75
CA ARG A 81 -3.81 9.21 -5.90
C ARG A 81 -4.64 9.32 -7.18
N CYS A 82 -4.15 10.07 -8.16
CA CYS A 82 -4.78 10.15 -9.47
C CYS A 82 -4.73 8.78 -10.19
N ILE A 83 -5.84 8.41 -10.81
CA ILE A 83 -5.99 7.21 -11.63
C ILE A 83 -6.60 7.57 -12.99
N ALA A 84 -6.30 6.76 -14.00
CA ALA A 84 -6.90 6.87 -15.34
C ALA A 84 -8.32 6.28 -15.34
N HIS A 85 -9.25 6.98 -14.68
CA HIS A 85 -10.66 6.60 -14.54
C HIS A 85 -11.54 7.87 -14.52
N PRO A 86 -12.82 7.84 -14.94
CA PRO A 86 -13.71 9.00 -14.91
C PRO A 86 -13.78 9.71 -13.55
N GLU A 87 -13.85 8.95 -12.46
CA GLU A 87 -13.88 9.47 -11.08
C GLU A 87 -12.52 10.01 -10.59
N ARG A 88 -11.44 9.82 -11.37
CA ARG A 88 -10.06 10.29 -11.13
C ARG A 88 -9.35 9.76 -9.88
N TYR A 89 -10.05 9.26 -8.88
CA TYR A 89 -9.50 8.84 -7.59
C TYR A 89 -9.99 7.44 -7.17
N PRO A 90 -9.15 6.62 -6.52
CA PRO A 90 -9.47 5.24 -6.18
C PRO A 90 -10.61 5.11 -5.17
N TRP A 91 -10.75 6.00 -4.19
CA TRP A 91 -11.79 5.86 -3.16
C TRP A 91 -13.19 6.02 -3.74
N ASP A 92 -13.42 7.06 -4.53
CA ASP A 92 -14.71 7.29 -5.19
C ASP A 92 -15.00 6.17 -6.21
N THR A 93 -13.97 5.77 -6.97
CA THR A 93 -14.08 4.69 -7.97
C THR A 93 -14.50 3.35 -7.33
N VAL A 94 -13.88 2.96 -6.22
CA VAL A 94 -14.24 1.71 -5.50
C VAL A 94 -15.62 1.83 -4.86
N THR A 95 -15.95 2.99 -4.28
CA THR A 95 -17.25 3.21 -3.64
C THR A 95 -18.41 3.12 -4.64
N ALA A 96 -18.22 3.62 -5.86
CA ALA A 96 -19.19 3.56 -6.94
C ALA A 96 -19.37 2.15 -7.55
N SER A 97 -18.38 1.26 -7.42
CA SER A 97 -18.45 -0.10 -7.97
C SER A 97 -19.54 -0.94 -7.28
N ALA A 98 -20.18 -1.87 -8.00
CA ALA A 98 -21.22 -2.72 -7.43
C ALA A 98 -20.71 -3.57 -6.24
N PRO A 99 -21.52 -3.75 -5.18
CA PRO A 99 -21.12 -4.59 -4.06
C PRO A 99 -20.98 -6.04 -4.51
N LEU A 100 -19.87 -6.68 -4.11
CA LEU A 100 -19.65 -8.11 -4.32
C LEU A 100 -20.36 -8.97 -3.28
N GLY A 101 -20.63 -8.41 -2.11
CA GLY A 101 -21.25 -9.10 -1.00
C GLY A 101 -20.95 -8.43 0.34
N GLU A 102 -21.30 -9.12 1.42
CA GLU A 102 -21.05 -8.67 2.78
C GLU A 102 -20.22 -9.70 3.55
N ILE A 103 -19.40 -9.20 4.47
CA ILE A 103 -18.67 -10.01 5.44
C ILE A 103 -18.97 -9.51 6.85
N GLU A 104 -19.16 -10.45 7.77
CA GLU A 104 -19.27 -10.17 9.20
C GLU A 104 -17.94 -10.46 9.89
N LEU A 105 -17.47 -9.52 10.70
CA LEU A 105 -16.28 -9.67 11.54
C LEU A 105 -16.65 -9.51 13.00
N GLU A 106 -16.33 -10.52 13.80
CA GLU A 106 -16.42 -10.40 15.24
C GLU A 106 -15.24 -9.57 15.76
N LEU A 107 -15.55 -8.43 16.36
CA LEU A 107 -14.56 -7.55 16.98
C LEU A 107 -14.56 -7.77 18.49
N PRO A 108 -13.41 -8.14 19.09
CA PRO A 108 -13.31 -8.29 20.53
C PRO A 108 -13.48 -6.94 21.23
N ALA A 109 -13.81 -6.98 22.52
CA ALA A 109 -13.86 -5.77 23.34
C ALA A 109 -12.46 -5.12 23.41
N HIS A 110 -12.39 -3.80 23.28
CA HIS A 110 -11.13 -3.06 23.39
C HIS A 110 -11.36 -1.66 23.98
N ARG A 111 -10.59 -1.34 25.03
CA ARG A 111 -10.66 -0.07 25.79
C ARG A 111 -12.09 0.31 26.17
N LYS A 112 -12.71 1.21 25.38
CA LYS A 112 -14.04 1.80 25.60
C LYS A 112 -15.10 1.24 24.64
N MET A 113 -14.80 0.15 23.92
CA MET A 113 -15.73 -0.48 23.00
C MET A 113 -16.03 -1.91 23.44
N ALA A 114 -17.32 -2.22 23.59
CA ALA A 114 -17.79 -3.57 23.82
C ALA A 114 -17.57 -4.46 22.60
N ARG A 115 -17.53 -5.78 22.82
CA ARG A 115 -17.54 -6.79 21.76
C ARG A 115 -18.74 -6.52 20.85
N ARG A 116 -18.53 -6.58 19.54
CA ARG A 116 -19.58 -6.38 18.54
C ARG A 116 -19.26 -7.12 17.26
N THR A 117 -20.27 -7.34 16.45
CA THR A 117 -20.11 -7.80 15.06
C THR A 117 -20.15 -6.60 14.13
N ALA A 118 -19.13 -6.44 13.30
CA ALA A 118 -19.09 -5.44 12.24
C ALA A 118 -19.50 -6.07 10.91
N ARG A 119 -20.50 -5.49 10.24
CA ARG A 119 -20.87 -5.83 8.86
C ARG A 119 -20.11 -4.92 7.91
N LEU A 120 -19.42 -5.51 6.93
CA LEU A 120 -18.65 -4.80 5.93
C LEU A 120 -19.15 -5.20 4.55
N THR A 121 -19.43 -4.23 3.69
CA THR A 121 -19.71 -4.47 2.28
C THR A 121 -18.40 -4.51 1.49
N LEU A 122 -18.18 -5.59 0.75
CA LEU A 122 -17.01 -5.74 -0.11
C LEU A 122 -17.29 -5.16 -1.49
N ARG A 123 -16.37 -4.31 -1.97
CA ARG A 123 -16.37 -3.71 -3.31
C ARG A 123 -14.98 -3.86 -3.90
N CYS A 124 -14.89 -4.02 -5.22
CA CYS A 124 -13.60 -4.03 -5.90
C CYS A 124 -13.76 -3.52 -7.34
N THR A 125 -12.69 -2.96 -7.87
CA THR A 125 -12.61 -2.58 -9.28
C THR A 125 -11.14 -2.50 -9.69
N GLN A 126 -10.89 -2.68 -10.98
CA GLN A 126 -9.56 -2.50 -11.54
C GLN A 126 -9.35 -1.03 -11.89
N VAL A 127 -8.21 -0.49 -11.50
CA VAL A 127 -7.79 0.88 -11.81
C VAL A 127 -6.37 0.89 -12.35
N ILE A 128 -6.03 1.94 -13.08
CA ILE A 128 -4.68 2.20 -13.56
C ILE A 128 -4.22 3.51 -12.91
N ALA A 129 -3.10 3.48 -12.20
CA ALA A 129 -2.50 4.70 -11.66
C ALA A 129 -2.13 5.66 -12.80
N SER A 130 -2.45 6.94 -12.65
CA SER A 130 -1.92 7.97 -13.55
C SER A 130 -0.44 8.16 -13.24
N ALA A 131 0.39 8.24 -14.29
CA ALA A 131 1.77 8.72 -14.18
C ALA A 131 1.78 10.23 -13.85
#